data_AF-A0A4E9F4N3-F1
#
_entry.id   AF-A0A4E9F4N3-F1
#
_cell.length_a   1.000
_cell.length_b   1.000
_cell.length_c   1.000
_cell.angle_alpha   90.00
_cell.angle_beta   90.00
_cell.angle_gamma   90.00
#
_symmetry.space_group_name_H-M   'P 1'
#
loop_
_entity.id
_entity.type
_entity.pdbx_description
1 polymer ?
#
loop_
_entity_poly.entity_id
_entity_poly.type
_entity_poly.pdbx_seq_one_letter_code
_entity_poly.pdbx_strand_id
1 'polypeptide(L)'
;MQADLSYYSHTIECNFLIERLERCYADHPFGKFFGYCDKKANDVALCCHEERVLKRKNNPRYSSRSEENHCLPESSYTATLNKLKEEGVLIIRPEDCERRRFRRSDIS
;
A
#
# COMPACT_ATOMS: atom_id res chain seq x y z
N MET A 1 -4.39 -17.09 -0.67
CA MET A 1 -5.24 -16.08 -0.01
C MET A 1 -5.24 -14.86 -0.91
N GLN A 2 -6.37 -14.51 -1.54
CA GLN A 2 -6.47 -13.25 -2.27
C GLN A 2 -6.25 -12.11 -1.26
N ALA A 3 -5.32 -11.20 -1.56
CA ALA A 3 -5.23 -9.97 -0.79
C ALA A 3 -6.53 -9.21 -1.05
N ASP A 4 -7.22 -8.80 0.01
CA ASP A 4 -8.25 -7.78 -0.11
C ASP A 4 -7.55 -6.55 -0.69
N LEU A 5 -7.99 -6.05 -1.85
CA LEU A 5 -7.41 -4.89 -2.54
C LEU A 5 -8.14 -3.59 -2.15
N SER A 6 -8.90 -3.61 -1.05
CA SER A 6 -9.59 -2.42 -0.56
C SER A 6 -8.61 -1.27 -0.30
N TYR A 7 -8.79 -0.19 -1.05
CA TYR A 7 -7.96 1.02 -1.00
C TYR A 7 -7.76 1.56 0.42
N TYR A 8 -8.78 1.49 1.27
CA TYR A 8 -8.72 2.02 2.64
C TYR A 8 -7.98 1.11 3.63
N SER A 9 -7.63 -0.10 3.21
CA SER A 9 -7.02 -1.10 4.08
C SER A 9 -5.50 -1.13 3.98
N HIS A 10 -4.93 -0.39 3.03
CA HIS A 10 -3.51 -0.40 2.70
C HIS A 10 -2.82 0.95 2.95
N THR A 11 -1.49 0.91 3.06
CA THR A 11 -0.68 2.13 3.07
C THR A 11 -0.66 2.77 1.68
N ILE A 12 -0.28 4.05 1.59
CA ILE A 12 -0.19 4.79 0.32
C ILE A 12 0.68 4.06 -0.70
N GLU A 13 1.82 3.52 -0.26
CA GLU A 13 2.77 2.78 -1.08
C GLU A 13 2.12 1.55 -1.73
N CYS A 14 1.42 0.75 -0.92
CA CYS A 14 0.76 -0.45 -1.42
C CYS A 14 -0.43 -0.08 -2.32
N ASN A 15 -1.19 0.96 -1.96
CA ASN A 15 -2.26 1.49 -2.81
C ASN A 15 -1.76 1.91 -4.19
N PHE A 16 -0.60 2.56 -4.26
CA PHE A 16 0.02 2.93 -5.54
C PHE A 16 0.31 1.69 -6.42
N LEU A 17 0.80 0.60 -5.82
CA LEU A 17 1.03 -0.65 -6.53
C LEU A 17 -0.28 -1.33 -6.96
N ILE A 18 -1.30 -1.29 -6.10
CA ILE A 18 -2.64 -1.84 -6.39
C ILE A 18 -3.25 -1.11 -7.58
N GLU A 19 -3.19 0.22 -7.61
CA GLU A 19 -3.71 1.02 -8.71
C GLU A 19 -3.01 0.68 -10.04
N ARG A 20 -1.69 0.43 -9.99
CA ARG A 20 -0.91 0.00 -11.16
C ARG A 20 -1.27 -1.41 -11.63
N LEU A 21 -1.61 -2.30 -10.69
CA LEU A 21 -2.12 -3.64 -10.99
C LEU A 21 -3.52 -3.57 -11.63
N GLU A 22 -4.42 -2.76 -11.08
CA GLU A 22 -5.77 -2.54 -11.62
C GLU A 22 -5.73 -1.94 -13.02
N ARG A 23 -4.86 -0.96 -13.28
CA ARG A 23 -4.65 -0.44 -14.64
C ARG A 23 -4.17 -1.53 -15.59
N CYS A 24 -3.22 -2.39 -15.17
CA CYS A 24 -2.78 -3.52 -15.99
C CYS A 24 -3.94 -4.48 -16.32
N TYR A 25 -4.82 -4.71 -15.35
CA TYR A 25 -6.00 -5.54 -15.54
C TYR A 25 -7.07 -4.89 -16.43
N ALA A 26 -7.19 -3.57 -16.42
CA ALA A 26 -8.08 -2.82 -17.30
C ALA A 26 -7.56 -2.80 -18.75
N ASP A 27 -6.25 -2.60 -18.93
CA ASP A 27 -5.60 -2.57 -20.25
C ASP A 27 -5.54 -3.97 -20.90
N HIS A 28 -5.45 -5.02 -20.08
CA HIS A 28 -5.33 -6.40 -20.52
C HIS A 28 -6.42 -7.29 -19.91
N PRO A 29 -7.68 -7.18 -20.34
CA PRO A 29 -8.77 -7.99 -19.81
C PRO A 29 -8.51 -9.50 -19.98
N PHE A 30 -7.90 -9.89 -21.11
CA PHE A 30 -7.46 -11.27 -21.36
C PHE A 30 -6.06 -11.57 -20.82
N GLY A 31 -5.25 -10.55 -20.53
CA GLY A 31 -3.87 -10.72 -20.04
C GLY A 31 -3.81 -11.34 -18.65
N LYS A 32 -4.91 -11.28 -17.88
CA LYS A 32 -5.07 -12.01 -16.61
C LYS A 32 -4.87 -13.52 -16.77
N PHE A 33 -5.26 -14.08 -17.91
CA PHE A 33 -5.14 -15.52 -18.17
C PHE A 33 -3.74 -15.93 -18.62
N PHE A 34 -2.96 -15.00 -19.18
CA PHE A 34 -1.60 -15.25 -19.67
C PHE A 34 -0.50 -14.85 -18.68
N GLY A 35 -0.87 -14.37 -17.49
CA GLY A 35 0.10 -13.89 -16.49
C GLY A 35 0.78 -12.56 -16.85
N TYR A 36 0.17 -11.76 -17.75
CA TYR A 36 0.79 -10.51 -18.22
C TYR A 36 1.03 -9.50 -17.08
N CYS A 37 0.18 -9.54 -16.05
CA CYS A 37 0.26 -8.66 -14.89
C CYS A 37 0.92 -9.33 -13.67
N ASP A 38 1.49 -10.55 -13.80
CA ASP A 38 2.00 -11.32 -12.67
C ASP A 38 3.12 -10.62 -11.91
N LYS A 39 3.98 -9.89 -12.63
CA LYS A 39 5.02 -9.07 -11.99
C LYS A 39 4.43 -8.03 -11.04
N LYS A 40 3.42 -7.29 -11.51
CA LYS A 40 2.71 -6.27 -10.72
C LYS A 40 1.93 -6.91 -9.57
N ALA A 41 1.33 -8.09 -9.81
CA ALA A 41 0.62 -8.84 -8.78
C ALA A 41 1.57 -9.32 -7.67
N ASN A 42 2.78 -9.75 -8.04
CA ASN A 42 3.84 -10.12 -7.10
C ASN A 42 4.31 -8.90 -6.29
N ASP A 43 4.53 -7.76 -6.95
CA ASP A 43 4.90 -6.51 -6.28
C ASP A 43 3.86 -6.09 -5.22
N VAL A 44 2.57 -6.16 -5.57
CA VAL A 44 1.45 -5.91 -4.63
C VAL A 44 1.48 -6.92 -3.49
N ALA A 45 1.61 -8.22 -3.79
CA ALA A 45 1.62 -9.27 -2.77
C ALA A 45 2.76 -9.09 -1.76
N LEU A 46 3.94 -8.70 -2.24
CA LEU A 46 5.10 -8.43 -1.38
C LEU A 46 4.88 -7.18 -0.52
N CYS A 47 4.31 -6.11 -1.08
CA CYS A 47 3.96 -4.91 -0.30
C CYS A 47 2.94 -5.23 0.79
N CYS A 48 1.85 -5.91 0.46
CA CYS A 48 0.82 -6.30 1.42
C CYS A 48 1.37 -7.27 2.49
N HIS A 49 2.39 -8.07 2.15
CA HIS A 49 3.09 -8.90 3.12
C HIS A 49 3.84 -8.04 4.14
N GLU A 50 4.67 -7.11 3.70
CA GLU A 50 5.43 -6.19 4.55
C GLU A 50 4.50 -5.33 5.42
N GLU A 51 3.42 -4.81 4.85
CA GLU A 51 2.41 -4.07 5.59
C GLU A 51 1.77 -4.92 6.70
N ARG A 52 1.43 -6.18 6.40
CA ARG A 52 0.88 -7.09 7.40
C ARG A 52 1.90 -7.41 8.49
N VAL A 53 3.17 -7.57 8.13
CA VAL A 53 4.26 -7.75 9.10
C VAL A 53 4.39 -6.52 10.01
N LEU A 54 4.33 -5.32 9.44
CA LEU A 54 4.36 -4.07 10.19
C LEU A 54 3.16 -3.94 11.15
N LYS A 55 1.94 -4.18 10.67
CA LYS A 55 0.72 -4.16 11.49
C LYS A 55 0.78 -5.17 12.63
N ARG A 56 1.36 -6.36 12.40
CA ARG A 56 1.59 -7.36 13.44
C ARG A 56 2.60 -6.89 14.48
N LYS A 57 3.69 -6.24 14.07
CA LYS A 57 4.69 -5.63 14.96
C LYS A 57 4.06 -4.52 15.83
N ASN A 58 3.08 -3.79 15.30
CA ASN A 58 2.37 -2.71 15.99
C ASN A 58 1.08 -3.15 16.71
N ASN A 59 0.76 -4.45 16.79
CA ASN A 59 -0.54 -4.90 17.28
C ASN A 59 -0.71 -4.65 18.80
N PRO A 60 -1.81 -3.99 19.22
CA PRO A 60 -2.11 -3.66 20.60
C PRO A 60 -2.19 -4.77 21.65
N ARG A 61 -2.15 -6.05 21.28
CA ARG A 61 -1.84 -7.10 22.28
C ARG A 61 -0.53 -6.82 23.04
N TYR A 62 0.32 -5.92 22.52
CA TYR A 62 1.51 -5.36 23.17
C TYR A 62 1.55 -3.80 23.27
N SER A 63 0.57 -3.04 22.75
CA SER A 63 0.59 -1.56 22.73
C SER A 63 -0.81 -0.93 22.60
N SER A 64 -1.36 -0.23 23.60
CA SER A 64 -2.77 0.24 23.70
C SER A 64 -3.47 0.98 22.53
N ARG A 65 -2.87 1.16 21.35
CA ARG A 65 -3.50 1.80 20.18
C ARG A 65 -2.94 1.18 18.90
N SER A 66 -3.80 0.58 18.08
CA SER A 66 -3.43 0.27 16.69
C SER A 66 -3.30 1.60 15.95
N GLU A 67 -2.11 2.19 15.99
CA GLU A 67 -1.76 3.27 15.07
C GLU A 67 -1.80 2.67 13.67
N GLU A 68 -2.91 2.93 12.97
CA GLU A 68 -3.06 2.59 11.57
C GLU A 68 -2.06 3.46 10.80
N ASN A 69 -0.88 2.90 10.57
CA ASN A 69 0.16 3.53 9.78
C ASN A 69 -0.38 3.70 8.36
N HIS A 70 -0.54 4.95 7.95
CA HIS A 70 -1.01 5.28 6.61
C HIS A 70 0.13 5.19 5.57
N CYS A 71 1.37 5.25 6.04
CA CYS A 71 2.57 5.01 5.25
C CYS A 71 3.36 3.84 5.80
N LEU A 72 4.02 3.15 4.89
CA LEU A 72 5.01 2.13 5.19
C LEU A 72 6.34 2.84 5.54
N PRO A 73 7.08 2.40 6.56
CA PRO A 73 8.41 2.95 6.79
C PRO A 73 9.32 2.55 5.63
N GLU A 74 10.25 3.42 5.25
CA GLU A 74 11.17 3.17 4.14
C GLU A 74 12.01 1.91 4.34
N SER A 75 12.24 1.50 5.60
CA SER A 75 12.93 0.25 5.94
C SER A 75 12.17 -1.01 5.52
N SER A 76 10.86 -0.92 5.30
CA SER A 76 10.00 -2.00 4.82
C SER A 76 9.70 -1.90 3.32
N TYR A 77 10.35 -0.99 2.60
CA TYR A 77 10.13 -0.86 1.16
C TYR A 77 10.67 -2.07 0.41
N THR A 78 9.83 -2.60 -0.47
CA THR A 78 10.24 -3.63 -1.42
C THR A 78 11.21 -3.05 -2.45
N ALA A 79 11.96 -3.90 -3.16
CA ALA A 79 12.84 -3.46 -4.24
C ALA A 79 12.10 -2.61 -5.29
N THR A 80 10.85 -2.95 -5.59
CA THR A 80 9.99 -2.21 -6.51
C THR A 80 9.61 -0.84 -5.97
N LEU A 81 9.27 -0.72 -4.68
CA LEU A 81 8.98 0.58 -4.06
C LEU A 81 10.20 1.50 -4.04
N ASN A 82 11.38 0.96 -3.67
CA ASN A 82 12.63 1.73 -3.71
C ASN A 82 12.92 2.25 -5.12
N LYS A 83 12.77 1.38 -6.14
CA LYS A 83 12.95 1.77 -7.54
C LYS A 83 11.95 2.85 -7.97
N LEU A 84 10.67 2.73 -7.62
CA LEU A 84 9.66 3.73 -7.97
C LEU A 84 9.90 5.08 -7.28
N LYS A 85 10.42 5.06 -6.05
CA LYS A 85 10.85 6.25 -5.33
C LYS A 85 12.07 6.91 -5.99
N GLU A 86 13.07 6.13 -6.38
CA GLU A 86 14.27 6.60 -7.09
C GLU A 86 13.96 7.17 -8.47
N GLU A 87 13.03 6.56 -9.21
CA GLU A 87 12.54 7.07 -10.51
C GLU A 87 11.67 8.33 -10.37
N GLY A 88 11.33 8.76 -9.15
CA GLY A 88 10.46 9.91 -8.90
C GLY A 88 8.99 9.67 -9.28
N VAL A 89 8.60 8.42 -9.49
CA VAL A 89 7.22 8.03 -9.84
C VAL A 89 6.35 7.94 -8.59
N LEU A 90 6.94 7.45 -7.48
CA LEU A 90 6.28 7.39 -6.18
C LEU A 90 6.69 8.62 -5.34
N ILE A 91 5.83 9.63 -5.32
CA ILE A 91 6.04 10.86 -4.54
C ILE A 91 5.10 10.80 -3.33
N ILE A 92 5.68 10.61 -2.14
CA ILE A 92 4.93 10.60 -0.87
C ILE A 92 5.35 11.82 -0.09
N ARG A 93 4.40 12.71 0.21
CA ARG A 93 4.64 13.87 1.06
C ARG A 93 4.40 13.46 2.52
N PRO A 94 5.12 14.07 3.49
CA PRO A 94 4.87 13.80 4.91
C PRO A 94 3.40 14.02 5.29
N GLU A 95 2.76 15.03 4.70
CA GLU A 95 1.34 15.35 4.88
C GLU A 95 0.41 14.21 4.47
N ASP A 96 0.80 13.40 3.49
CA ASP A 96 0.00 12.27 3.04
C ASP A 96 -0.01 11.19 4.13
N CYS A 97 1.13 10.97 4.79
CA CYS A 97 1.28 10.02 5.89
C CYS A 97 0.59 10.44 7.18
N GLU A 98 0.31 11.73 7.34
CA GLU A 98 -0.45 12.23 8.47
C GLU A 98 -1.90 11.82 8.31
N ARG A 99 -2.35 10.93 9.19
CA ARG A 99 -3.78 10.70 9.39
C ARG A 99 -4.38 12.05 9.74
N ARG A 100 -5.05 12.71 8.79
CA ARG A 100 -5.94 13.83 9.06
C ARG A 100 -6.98 13.29 10.03
N ARG A 101 -6.71 13.41 11.33
CA ARG A 101 -7.74 13.36 12.35
C ARG A 101 -8.59 14.57 12.02
N PHE A 102 -9.56 14.40 11.12
CA PHE A 102 -10.70 15.29 11.06
C PHE A 102 -11.21 15.33 12.50
N ARG A 103 -10.91 16.41 13.20
CA ARG A 103 -11.59 16.65 14.45
C ARG A 103 -13.03 16.89 14.03
N ARG A 104 -13.99 16.38 14.79
CA ARG A 104 -15.41 16.69 14.56
C ARG A 104 -15.67 18.21 14.45
N SER A 105 -14.77 19.05 14.96
CA SER A 105 -14.78 20.50 14.83
C SER A 105 -14.52 21.05 13.42
N ASP A 106 -13.96 20.25 12.50
CA ASP A 106 -13.63 20.69 11.14
C ASP A 106 -14.80 20.50 10.15
N ILE A 107 -15.89 19.90 10.62
CA ILE A 107 -17.20 19.89 9.94
C ILE A 107 -18.00 21.04 10.58
N SER A 108 -17.86 22.26 10.04
CA SER A 108 -18.79 23.36 10.32
C SER A 108 -20.16 23.10 9.72
#